data_AF-Q2G404-F1
#
_entry.id   AF-Q2G404-F1
#
_cell.length_a   1.000
_cell.length_b   1.000
_cell.length_c   1.000
_cell.angle_alpha   90.00
_cell.angle_beta   90.00
_cell.angle_gamma   90.00
#
_symmetry.space_group_name_H-M   'P 1'
#
loop_
_entity.id
_entity.type
_entity.pdbx_description
1 polymer ?
#
loop_
_entity_poly.entity_id
_entity_poly.type
_entity_poly.pdbx_seq_one_letter_code
_entity_poly.pdbx_strand_id
1 'polypeptide(L)'
;MIDLRIIAGAVGLILAAYGGWQVRSWRCESQIAEIQREAMEAEDALRAQMEAAAIDYETFRAGNETAGTRTQTQIREVYRNVEVPADCAALPDAVVLLNRAREAANGSIASESGSAVQGD
;
A
#
# COMPACT_ATOMS: atom_id res chain seq x y z
N MET A 1 -13.02 -65.45 28.57
CA MET A 1 -14.24 -65.01 27.84
C MET A 1 -14.56 -63.62 28.33
N ILE A 2 -14.29 -62.59 27.53
CA ILE A 2 -14.67 -61.21 27.87
C ILE A 2 -16.17 -61.09 27.61
N ASP A 3 -16.93 -60.64 28.62
CA ASP A 3 -18.38 -60.51 28.53
C ASP A 3 -18.80 -59.52 27.44
N LEU A 4 -19.71 -59.95 26.57
CA LEU A 4 -20.28 -59.14 25.47
C LEU A 4 -20.86 -57.80 25.97
N ARG A 5 -21.32 -57.77 27.22
CA ARG A 5 -21.82 -56.57 27.92
C ARG A 5 -20.73 -55.52 28.15
N ILE A 6 -19.51 -55.94 28.45
CA ILE A 6 -18.38 -55.03 28.66
C ILE A 6 -17.97 -54.40 27.32
N ILE A 7 -17.97 -55.19 26.25
CA ILE A 7 -17.66 -54.71 24.89
C ILE A 7 -18.72 -53.69 24.43
N ALA A 8 -20.00 -53.98 24.62
CA ALA A 8 -21.08 -53.06 24.27
C ALA A 8 -21.01 -51.72 25.05
N GLY A 9 -20.71 -51.78 26.35
CA GLY A 9 -20.50 -50.58 27.16
C GLY A 9 -19.29 -49.75 26.72
N ALA A 10 -18.17 -50.40 26.38
CA ALA A 10 -16.97 -49.74 25.89
C ALA A 10 -17.20 -49.05 24.54
N VAL A 11 -17.91 -49.69 23.61
CA VAL A 11 -18.26 -49.10 22.31
C VAL A 11 -19.17 -47.88 22.49
N GLY A 12 -20.16 -47.95 23.38
CA GLY A 12 -21.03 -46.81 23.68
C GLY A 12 -20.26 -45.59 24.21
N LEU A 13 -19.29 -45.80 25.09
CA LEU A 13 -18.43 -44.73 25.61
C LEU A 13 -17.53 -44.12 24.53
N ILE A 14 -16.97 -44.94 23.64
CA ILE A 14 -16.13 -44.46 22.53
C ILE A 14 -16.96 -43.60 21.57
N LEU A 15 -18.17 -44.03 21.22
CA LEU A 15 -19.07 -43.27 20.34
C LEU A 15 -19.52 -41.96 20.99
N ALA A 16 -19.84 -41.97 22.29
CA ALA A 16 -20.21 -40.76 23.02
C ALA A 16 -19.04 -39.75 23.10
N ALA A 17 -17.83 -40.22 23.37
CA ALA A 17 -16.63 -39.39 23.41
C ALA A 17 -16.32 -38.80 22.02
N TYR A 18 -16.41 -39.60 20.96
CA TYR A 18 -16.16 -39.16 19.59
C TYR A 18 -17.22 -38.16 19.10
N GLY A 19 -18.50 -38.45 19.36
CA GLY A 19 -19.59 -37.55 19.03
C GLY A 19 -19.51 -36.22 19.78
N GLY A 20 -19.19 -36.25 21.08
CA GLY A 20 -18.97 -35.05 21.88
C GLY A 20 -17.79 -34.21 21.38
N TRP A 21 -16.71 -34.85 20.93
CA TRP A 21 -15.54 -34.16 20.39
C TRP A 21 -15.82 -33.48 19.04
N GLN A 22 -16.57 -34.13 18.14
CA GLN A 22 -16.95 -33.53 16.85
C GLN A 22 -17.87 -32.31 17.00
N VAL A 23 -18.84 -32.34 17.92
CA VAL A 23 -19.69 -31.17 18.18
C VAL A 23 -18.87 -30.00 18.74
N ARG A 24 -17.87 -30.30 19.58
CA ARG A 24 -16.94 -29.30 20.11
C ARG A 24 -16.08 -28.70 18.99
N SER A 25 -15.56 -29.52 18.06
CA SER A 25 -14.71 -29.05 16.96
C SER A 25 -15.48 -28.16 16.00
N TRP A 26 -16.69 -28.56 15.57
CA TRP A 26 -17.53 -27.73 14.69
C TRP A 26 -17.83 -26.36 15.28
N ARG A 27 -18.06 -26.28 16.59
CA ARG A 27 -18.30 -25.00 17.27
C ARG A 27 -17.02 -24.14 17.39
N CYS A 28 -15.84 -24.75 17.45
CA CYS A 28 -14.59 -24.00 17.39
C CYS A 28 -14.30 -23.51 15.97
N GLU A 29 -14.50 -24.38 14.97
CA GLU A 29 -14.32 -24.03 13.55
C GLU A 29 -15.26 -22.93 13.09
N SER A 30 -16.52 -22.91 13.55
CA SER A 30 -17.46 -21.85 13.20
C SER A 30 -17.01 -20.47 13.70
N GLN A 31 -16.49 -20.40 14.93
CA GLN A 31 -15.97 -19.15 15.51
C GLN A 31 -14.71 -18.68 14.78
N ILE A 32 -13.80 -19.61 14.43
CA ILE A 32 -12.60 -19.28 13.67
C ILE A 32 -12.96 -18.79 12.26
N ALA A 33 -13.94 -19.42 11.61
CA ALA A 33 -14.39 -19.02 10.28
C ALA A 33 -15.01 -17.61 10.29
N GLU A 34 -15.73 -17.24 11.35
CA GLU A 34 -16.29 -15.90 11.53
C GLU A 34 -15.17 -14.86 11.69
N ILE A 35 -14.20 -15.11 12.57
CA ILE A 35 -13.03 -14.23 12.76
C ILE A 35 -12.23 -14.08 11.45
N GLN A 36 -12.05 -15.17 10.69
CA GLN A 36 -11.36 -15.12 9.40
C GLN A 36 -12.12 -14.29 8.38
N ARG A 37 -13.46 -14.36 8.35
CA ARG A 37 -14.27 -13.51 7.48
C ARG A 37 -14.13 -12.04 7.83
N GLU A 38 -14.25 -11.69 9.11
CA GLU A 38 -14.07 -10.30 9.56
C GLU A 38 -12.67 -9.77 9.21
N ALA A 39 -11.62 -10.59 9.39
CA ALA A 39 -10.26 -10.23 9.01
C ALA A 39 -10.10 -10.02 7.49
N MET A 40 -10.69 -10.89 6.66
CA MET A 40 -10.67 -10.73 5.21
C MET A 40 -11.43 -9.48 4.76
N GLU A 41 -12.61 -9.22 5.33
CA GLU A 41 -13.40 -8.02 5.03
C GLU A 41 -12.63 -6.73 5.40
N ALA A 42 -11.93 -6.73 6.54
CA ALA A 42 -11.09 -5.61 6.94
C ALA A 42 -9.88 -5.42 6.00
N GLU A 43 -9.21 -6.49 5.60
CA GLU A 43 -8.12 -6.44 4.62
C GLU A 43 -8.60 -5.91 3.27
N ASP A 44 -9.73 -6.40 2.77
CA ASP A 44 -10.29 -5.97 1.48
C ASP A 44 -10.72 -4.50 1.54
N ALA A 45 -11.31 -4.04 2.64
CA ALA A 45 -11.67 -2.63 2.83
C ALA A 45 -10.44 -1.71 2.86
N LEU A 46 -9.33 -2.16 3.45
CA LEU A 46 -8.06 -1.43 3.44
C LEU A 46 -7.44 -1.43 2.04
N ARG A 47 -7.43 -2.57 1.35
CA ARG A 47 -6.94 -2.68 -0.03
C ARG A 47 -7.71 -1.77 -0.98
N ALA A 48 -9.03 -1.74 -0.89
CA ALA A 48 -9.88 -0.89 -1.72
C ALA A 48 -9.56 0.61 -1.53
N GLN A 49 -9.31 1.05 -0.30
CA GLN A 49 -8.92 2.43 -0.01
C GLN A 49 -7.53 2.75 -0.60
N MET A 50 -6.56 1.85 -0.45
CA MET A 50 -5.21 2.03 -0.98
C MET A 50 -5.19 2.01 -2.51
N GLU A 51 -5.98 1.13 -3.13
CA GLU A 51 -6.09 1.03 -4.59
C GLU A 51 -6.70 2.30 -5.20
N ALA A 52 -7.74 2.87 -4.57
CA ALA A 52 -8.29 4.15 -5.00
C ALA A 52 -7.25 5.28 -4.96
N ALA A 53 -6.50 5.39 -3.85
CA ALA A 53 -5.44 6.39 -3.72
C ALA A 53 -4.30 6.17 -4.74
N ALA A 54 -3.95 4.92 -5.01
CA ALA A 54 -2.93 4.56 -6.00
C ALA A 54 -3.36 4.92 -7.42
N ILE A 55 -4.61 4.63 -7.79
CA ILE A 55 -5.17 4.99 -9.11
C ILE A 55 -5.19 6.51 -9.30
N ASP A 56 -5.64 7.26 -8.29
CA ASP A 56 -5.66 8.73 -8.33
C ASP A 56 -4.24 9.31 -8.49
N TYR A 57 -3.26 8.75 -7.78
CA TYR A 57 -1.87 9.15 -7.93
C TYR A 57 -1.31 8.85 -9.33
N GLU A 58 -1.54 7.65 -9.87
CA GLU A 58 -1.06 7.27 -11.20
C GLU A 58 -1.70 8.10 -12.32
N THR A 59 -3.00 8.39 -12.21
CA THR A 59 -3.69 9.25 -13.17
C THR A 59 -3.18 10.69 -13.13
N PHE A 60 -2.97 11.25 -11.94
CA PHE A 60 -2.36 12.57 -11.77
C PHE A 60 -0.93 12.63 -12.30
N ARG A 61 -0.12 11.60 -12.02
CA ARG A 61 1.25 11.49 -12.51
C ARG A 61 1.30 11.46 -14.04
N ALA A 62 0.52 10.57 -14.67
CA ALA A 62 0.47 10.44 -16.13
C ALA A 62 0.04 11.74 -16.82
N GLY A 63 -0.94 12.45 -16.25
CA GLY A 63 -1.39 13.75 -16.74
C GLY A 63 -0.30 14.83 -16.66
N ASN A 64 0.40 14.91 -15.52
CA ASN A 64 1.45 15.90 -15.33
C ASN A 64 2.72 15.63 -16.13
N GLU A 65 3.09 14.37 -16.35
CA GLU A 65 4.26 14.03 -17.17
C GLU A 65 4.07 14.52 -18.62
N THR A 66 2.86 14.32 -19.15
CA THR A 66 2.49 14.80 -20.48
C THR A 66 2.43 16.33 -20.55
N ALA A 67 1.79 16.97 -19.56
CA ALA A 67 1.68 18.43 -19.50
C ALA A 67 3.04 19.12 -19.29
N GLY A 68 3.89 18.55 -18.44
CA GLY A 68 5.24 19.02 -18.18
C GLY A 68 6.12 18.93 -19.42
N THR A 69 6.08 17.80 -20.13
CA THR A 69 6.82 17.61 -21.39
C THR A 69 6.40 18.62 -22.46
N ARG A 70 5.08 18.84 -22.60
CA ARG A 70 4.53 19.83 -23.56
C ARG A 70 4.95 21.26 -23.20
N THR A 71 4.87 21.61 -21.92
CA THR A 71 5.24 22.94 -21.41
C THR A 71 6.74 23.20 -21.61
N GLN A 72 7.59 22.24 -21.27
CA GLN A 72 9.04 22.36 -21.44
C GLN A 72 9.42 22.50 -22.91
N THR A 73 8.78 21.73 -23.79
CA THR A 73 8.98 21.84 -25.25
C THR A 73 8.59 23.23 -25.75
N GLN A 74 7.41 23.74 -25.38
CA GLN A 74 6.97 25.08 -25.79
C GLN A 74 7.89 26.19 -25.28
N ILE A 75 8.29 26.16 -24.00
CA ILE A 75 9.24 27.14 -23.46
C ILE A 75 10.55 27.08 -24.24
N ARG A 76 11.08 25.88 -24.49
CA ARG A 76 12.32 25.71 -25.25
C ARG A 76 12.20 26.26 -26.67
N GLU A 77 11.05 26.10 -27.31
CA GLU A 77 10.80 26.62 -28.66
C GLU A 77 10.68 28.14 -28.67
N VAL A 78 9.86 28.72 -27.78
CA VAL A 78 9.64 30.17 -27.67
C VAL A 78 10.93 30.90 -27.36
N TYR A 79 11.77 30.36 -26.47
CA TYR A 79 13.01 31.01 -26.04
C TYR A 79 14.26 30.54 -26.80
N ARG A 80 14.16 29.65 -27.79
CA ARG A 80 15.32 29.08 -28.51
C ARG A 80 16.22 30.16 -29.11
N ASN A 81 15.61 31.19 -29.69
CA ASN A 81 16.28 32.21 -30.48
C ASN A 81 16.22 33.60 -29.83
N VAL A 82 15.88 33.67 -28.54
CA VAL A 82 15.88 34.94 -27.81
C VAL A 82 17.31 35.22 -27.37
N GLU A 83 17.96 36.20 -28.01
CA GLU A 83 19.28 36.68 -27.60
C GLU A 83 19.16 37.39 -26.25
N VAL A 84 19.82 36.84 -25.22
CA VAL A 84 19.89 37.45 -23.89
C VAL A 84 21.03 38.47 -23.90
N PRO A 85 20.76 39.76 -23.62
CA PRO A 85 21.81 40.76 -23.49
C PRO A 85 22.86 40.33 -22.45
N ALA A 86 24.13 40.60 -22.72
CA ALA A 86 25.23 40.22 -21.82
C ALA A 86 25.09 40.80 -20.40
N ASP A 87 24.46 41.96 -20.28
CA ASP A 87 24.18 42.63 -18.99
C ASP A 87 23.13 41.88 -18.14
N CYS A 88 22.32 41.02 -18.77
CA CYS A 88 21.32 40.17 -18.12
C CYS A 88 21.79 38.72 -17.94
N ALA A 89 23.03 38.39 -18.36
CA ALA A 89 23.57 37.05 -18.20
C ALA A 89 23.79 36.75 -16.72
N ALA A 90 23.25 35.63 -16.24
CA ALA A 90 23.43 35.24 -14.84
C ALA A 90 24.92 35.03 -14.53
N LEU A 91 25.40 35.65 -13.46
CA LEU A 91 26.76 35.42 -12.96
C LEU A 91 26.96 33.92 -12.68
N PRO A 92 28.08 33.31 -13.07
CA PRO A 92 28.32 31.88 -12.90
C PRO A 92 28.21 31.43 -11.45
N ASP A 93 28.68 32.25 -10.50
CA ASP A 93 28.57 31.96 -9.06
C ASP A 93 27.12 31.93 -8.57
N ALA A 94 26.28 32.84 -9.08
CA ALA A 94 24.86 32.85 -8.74
C ALA A 94 24.15 31.59 -9.26
N VAL A 95 24.52 31.11 -10.45
CA VAL A 95 23.99 29.85 -11.01
C VAL A 95 24.38 28.65 -10.14
N VAL A 96 25.62 28.60 -9.65
CA VAL A 96 26.08 27.52 -8.74
C VAL A 96 25.30 27.53 -7.42
N LEU A 97 25.09 28.71 -6.82
CA LEU A 97 24.31 28.84 -5.60
C LEU A 97 22.85 28.43 -5.79
N LEU A 98 22.22 28.86 -6.89
CA LEU A 98 20.85 28.48 -7.23
C LEU A 98 20.70 26.98 -7.45
N ASN A 99 21.65 26.33 -8.13
CA ASN A 99 21.63 24.88 -8.34
C ASN A 99 21.76 24.12 -7.01
N ARG A 100 22.66 24.53 -6.11
CA ARG A 100 22.78 23.92 -4.78
C ARG A 100 21.52 24.11 -3.94
N ALA A 101 20.92 25.29 -3.96
CA ALA A 101 19.67 25.56 -3.25
C ALA A 101 18.53 24.68 -3.78
N ARG A 102 18.45 24.49 -5.10
CA ARG A 102 17.49 23.58 -5.75
C ARG A 102 17.71 22.13 -5.34
N GLU A 103 18.94 21.65 -5.35
CA GLU A 103 19.29 20.29 -4.92
C GLU A 103 18.92 20.04 -3.46
N ALA A 104 19.23 20.99 -2.56
CA ALA A 104 18.87 20.91 -1.15
C ALA A 104 17.35 20.88 -0.94
N ALA A 105 16.60 21.74 -1.64
CA ALA A 105 15.14 21.77 -1.57
C ALA A 105 14.52 20.45 -2.07
N ASN A 106 14.98 19.94 -3.21
CA ASN A 106 14.50 18.65 -3.74
C ASN A 106 14.83 17.49 -2.81
N GLY A 107 16.01 17.50 -2.18
CA GLY A 107 16.39 16.51 -1.16
C GLY A 107 15.47 16.55 0.06
N SER A 108 15.10 17.74 0.54
CA SER A 108 14.18 17.88 1.70
C SER A 108 12.77 17.34 1.41
N ILE A 109 12.22 17.62 0.23
CA ILE A 109 10.90 17.14 -0.19
C ILE A 109 10.88 15.60 -0.33
N ALA A 110 11.94 15.02 -0.90
CA ALA A 110 12.08 13.57 -1.00
C ALA A 110 12.16 12.92 0.39
N SER A 111 12.79 13.59 1.37
CA SER A 111 12.88 13.13 2.75
C SER A 111 11.52 13.14 3.47
N GLU A 112 10.72 14.19 3.27
CA GLU A 112 9.37 14.30 3.86
C GLU A 112 8.39 13.28 3.26
N SER A 113 8.46 13.01 1.96
CA SER A 113 7.59 12.03 1.29
C SER A 113 7.76 10.58 1.79
N GLY A 114 8.87 10.26 2.45
CA GLY A 114 9.09 8.96 3.09
C GLY A 114 8.58 8.84 4.53
N SER A 115 8.13 9.94 5.15
CA SER A 115 7.75 9.99 6.58
C SER A 115 6.24 9.82 6.85
N ALA A 116 5.41 9.74 5.81
CA ALA A 116 3.94 9.68 5.93
C ALA A 116 3.35 8.25 6.02
N VAL A 117 4.16 7.22 6.30
CA VAL A 117 3.67 5.86 6.63
C VAL A 117 4.25 5.43 7.97
N GLN A 118 3.92 6.17 9.02
CA GLN A 118 4.00 5.69 10.39
C GLN A 118 2.56 5.69 10.90
N GLY A 119 1.85 4.60 10.57
CA GLY A 119 0.53 4.32 11.11
C GLY A 119 0.68 3.88 12.57
N ASP A 120 0.02 4.62 13.45
CA ASP A 120 -0.26 4.21 14.84
C ASP A 120 -1.39 3.17 14.87
#